data_AF-A0A3N1AS54-F1
#
_entry.id   AF-A0A3N1AS54-F1
#
_cell.length_a   1.000
_cell.length_b   1.000
_cell.length_c   1.000
_cell.angle_alpha   90.00
_cell.angle_beta   90.00
_cell.angle_gamma   90.00
#
_symmetry.space_group_name_H-M   'P 1'
#
loop_
_entity.id
_entity.type
_entity.pdbx_description
1 polymer ?
#
loop_
_entity_poly.entity_id
_entity_poly.type
_entity_poly.pdbx_seq_one_letter_code
_entity_poly.pdbx_strand_id
1 'polypeptide(L)'
;MPDDEALVCPGDLVALRQCDHVDADRPVRLRVEEVWPSPEWFSWVTLYGREVSDDPRRHGSITSVRAYRDALRQPGAVTRTPAPVCAYCRERLATGSPIVSSAPPRDPTLPGPS
;
A
#
# COMPACT_ATOMS: atom_id res chain seq x y z
N MET A 1 -2.58 -27.07 -8.17
CA MET A 1 -3.00 -25.67 -8.18
C MET A 1 -1.75 -24.89 -8.47
N PRO A 2 -1.58 -24.21 -9.61
CA PRO A 2 -0.47 -23.28 -9.71
C PRO A 2 -0.71 -22.21 -8.64
N ASP A 3 0.32 -21.89 -7.86
CA ASP A 3 0.30 -20.79 -6.90
C ASP A 3 -0.34 -19.55 -7.55
N ASP A 4 -1.55 -19.20 -7.11
CA ASP A 4 -2.16 -17.88 -7.38
C ASP A 4 -1.29 -16.85 -6.67
N GLU A 5 -0.20 -16.48 -7.32
CA GLU A 5 0.69 -15.45 -6.84
C GLU A 5 -0.13 -14.17 -6.66
N ALA A 6 -0.15 -13.65 -5.43
CA ALA A 6 -0.90 -12.45 -5.11
C ALA A 6 -0.49 -11.33 -6.09
N LEU A 7 -1.47 -10.77 -6.81
CA LEU A 7 -1.26 -9.71 -7.81
C LEU A 7 -0.54 -8.50 -7.21
N VAL A 8 -0.76 -8.26 -5.92
CA VAL A 8 -0.22 -7.14 -5.15
C VAL A 8 -0.12 -7.53 -3.69
N CYS A 9 0.95 -7.10 -3.03
CA CYS A 9 1.23 -7.35 -1.63
C CYS A 9 1.38 -6.03 -0.84
N PRO A 10 1.17 -6.04 0.49
CA PRO A 10 1.60 -4.95 1.35
C PRO A 10 3.08 -4.63 1.13
N GLY A 11 3.39 -3.34 1.02
CA GLY A 11 4.70 -2.83 0.69
C GLY A 11 4.97 -2.66 -0.80
N ASP A 12 4.09 -3.09 -1.70
CA ASP A 12 4.26 -2.81 -3.13
C ASP A 12 3.97 -1.34 -3.45
N LEU A 13 4.66 -0.82 -4.47
CA LEU A 13 4.27 0.44 -5.09
C LEU A 13 3.40 0.12 -6.31
N VAL A 14 2.15 0.56 -6.26
CA VAL A 14 1.18 0.41 -7.34
C VAL A 14 1.06 1.73 -8.08
N ALA A 15 1.16 1.72 -9.41
CA ALA A 15 0.97 2.88 -10.27
C ALA A 15 -0.18 2.60 -11.24
N LEU A 16 -1.26 3.37 -11.12
CA LEU A 16 -2.49 3.21 -11.89
C LEU A 16 -2.75 4.44 -12.72
N ARG A 17 -3.10 4.25 -13.99
CA ARG A 17 -3.69 5.31 -14.81
C ARG A 17 -5.12 5.56 -14.35
N GLN A 18 -5.71 6.65 -14.84
CA GLN A 18 -7.11 6.94 -14.55
C GLN A 18 -8.01 5.77 -15.01
N CYS A 19 -7.86 5.23 -16.23
CA CYS A 19 -8.71 4.13 -16.68
C CYS A 19 -8.53 2.78 -15.94
N ASP A 20 -7.56 2.68 -15.02
CA ASP A 20 -7.16 1.43 -14.39
C ASP A 20 -7.89 1.14 -13.05
N HIS A 21 -8.79 2.03 -12.62
CA HIS A 21 -9.55 1.87 -11.38
C HIS A 21 -10.97 2.43 -11.45
N VAL A 22 -11.86 1.94 -10.57
CA VAL A 22 -13.33 2.11 -10.66
C VAL A 22 -13.79 3.57 -10.48
N ASP A 23 -13.10 4.37 -9.68
CA ASP A 23 -13.53 5.72 -9.28
C ASP A 23 -12.62 6.83 -9.82
N ALA A 24 -12.05 6.60 -10.99
CA ALA A 24 -10.90 7.36 -11.38
C ALA A 24 -11.19 8.76 -11.91
N ASP A 25 -10.87 9.75 -11.09
CA ASP A 25 -10.74 11.15 -11.46
C ASP A 25 -9.31 11.50 -11.93
N ARG A 26 -8.31 10.67 -11.57
CA ARG A 26 -6.88 10.92 -11.84
C ARG A 26 -6.03 9.64 -11.81
N PRO A 27 -4.78 9.68 -12.34
CA PRO A 27 -3.78 8.64 -12.07
C PRO A 27 -3.35 8.66 -10.59
N VAL A 28 -3.03 7.49 -10.04
CA VAL A 28 -2.64 7.32 -8.63
C VAL A 28 -1.40 6.46 -8.54
N ARG A 29 -0.44 6.86 -7.69
CA ARG A 29 0.62 5.95 -7.21
C ARG A 29 0.40 5.71 -5.73
N LEU A 30 0.33 4.46 -5.32
CA LEU A 30 -0.05 4.05 -3.97
C LEU A 30 1.00 3.09 -3.40
N ARG A 31 1.55 3.43 -2.24
CA ARG A 31 2.29 2.46 -1.43
C ARG A 31 1.29 1.63 -0.65
N VAL A 32 1.14 0.37 -1.02
CA VAL A 32 0.11 -0.52 -0.44
C VAL A 32 0.45 -0.83 1.01
N GLU A 33 -0.49 -0.60 1.91
CA GLU A 33 -0.41 -1.01 3.31
C GLU A 33 -1.29 -2.24 3.57
N GLU A 34 -2.43 -2.35 2.88
CA GLU A 34 -3.36 -3.47 3.03
C GLU A 34 -4.06 -3.80 1.70
N VAL A 35 -4.35 -5.08 1.48
CA VAL A 35 -5.06 -5.59 0.30
C VAL A 35 -6.34 -6.27 0.77
N TRP A 36 -7.47 -5.75 0.33
CA TRP A 36 -8.78 -6.30 0.65
C TRP A 36 -9.26 -7.15 -0.53
N PRO A 37 -9.24 -8.49 -0.41
CA PRO A 37 -9.69 -9.36 -1.48
C PRO A 37 -11.15 -9.08 -1.80
N SER A 38 -11.47 -9.05 -3.09
CA SER A 38 -12.84 -8.90 -3.57
C SER A 38 -13.33 -10.25 -4.08
N PRO A 39 -14.64 -10.58 -3.97
CA PRO A 39 -15.23 -11.73 -4.63
C PRO A 39 -14.76 -11.91 -6.08
N GLU A 40 -14.65 -13.16 -6.55
CA GLU A 40 -14.08 -13.47 -7.86
C GLU A 40 -14.83 -12.80 -9.02
N TRP A 41 -16.15 -12.66 -8.92
CA TRP A 41 -17.00 -12.03 -9.94
C TRP A 41 -16.78 -10.52 -10.11
N PHE A 42 -16.03 -9.87 -9.21
CA PHE A 42 -15.61 -8.49 -9.40
C PHE A 42 -14.33 -8.45 -10.23
N SER A 43 -14.24 -7.58 -11.23
CA SER A 43 -13.01 -7.40 -12.02
C SER A 43 -11.91 -6.58 -11.30
N TRP A 44 -12.12 -6.17 -10.04
CA TRP A 44 -11.24 -5.29 -9.28
C TRP A 44 -10.92 -5.83 -7.88
N VAL A 45 -9.95 -5.18 -7.22
CA VAL A 45 -9.54 -5.40 -5.84
C VAL A 45 -9.42 -4.06 -5.14
N THR A 46 -9.71 -4.02 -3.83
CA THR A 46 -9.56 -2.81 -3.03
C THR A 46 -8.17 -2.79 -2.41
N LEU A 47 -7.42 -1.72 -2.69
CA LEU A 47 -6.09 -1.48 -2.12
C LEU A 47 -6.17 -0.28 -1.19
N TYR A 48 -5.55 -0.41 -0.03
CA TYR A 48 -5.41 0.68 0.92
C TYR A 48 -3.95 1.02 1.10
N GLY A 49 -3.64 2.31 1.21
CA GLY A 49 -2.27 2.72 1.41
C GLY A 49 -2.05 4.23 1.36
N ARG A 50 -0.78 4.61 1.18
CA ARG A 50 -0.38 6.02 1.12
C ARG A 50 -0.12 6.48 -0.30
N GLU A 51 -0.71 7.59 -0.69
CA GLU A 51 -0.49 8.17 -2.02
C GLU A 51 0.95 8.70 -2.14
N VAL A 52 1.62 8.34 -3.23
CA VAL A 52 2.92 8.90 -3.63
C VAL A 52 2.66 9.87 -4.77
N SER A 53 2.72 11.16 -4.47
CA SER A 53 2.39 12.23 -5.42
C SER A 53 3.44 13.34 -5.36
N ASP A 54 3.63 14.07 -6.46
CA ASP A 54 4.45 15.29 -6.48
C ASP A 54 3.70 16.48 -5.83
N ASP A 55 2.37 16.40 -5.72
CA ASP A 55 1.57 17.32 -4.91
C ASP A 55 1.75 17.02 -3.41
N PRO A 56 2.34 17.95 -2.63
CA PRO A 56 2.63 17.75 -1.21
C PRO A 56 1.38 17.63 -0.34
N ARG A 57 0.21 18.10 -0.80
CA ARG A 57 -1.05 17.95 -0.04
C ARG A 57 -1.57 16.53 -0.05
N ARG A 58 -1.21 15.77 -1.08
CA ARG A 58 -1.64 14.38 -1.27
C ARG A 58 -0.55 13.38 -0.89
N HIS A 59 0.71 13.76 -1.07
CA HIS A 59 1.82 12.89 -0.74
C HIS A 59 1.75 12.42 0.72
N GLY A 60 1.75 11.10 0.92
CA GLY A 60 1.66 10.47 2.23
C GLY A 60 0.24 10.40 2.83
N SER A 61 -0.76 10.99 2.16
CA SER A 61 -2.16 10.88 2.56
C SER A 61 -2.66 9.45 2.41
N ILE A 62 -3.53 9.04 3.33
CA ILE A 62 -4.09 7.70 3.33
C ILE A 62 -5.29 7.70 2.39
N THR A 63 -5.33 6.74 1.46
CA THR A 63 -6.39 6.59 0.48
C THR A 63 -6.66 5.12 0.17
N SER A 64 -7.86 4.84 -0.34
CA SER A 64 -8.20 3.57 -0.95
C SER A 64 -8.38 3.73 -2.46
N VAL A 65 -8.07 2.67 -3.21
CA VAL A 65 -8.34 2.59 -4.66
C VAL A 65 -8.92 1.22 -5.00
N ARG A 66 -9.85 1.19 -5.95
CA ARG A 66 -10.44 -0.03 -6.49
C ARG A 66 -9.81 -0.34 -7.84
N ALA A 67 -8.66 -1.01 -7.83
CA ALA A 67 -7.86 -1.28 -9.02
C ALA A 67 -8.39 -2.48 -9.80
N TYR A 68 -8.52 -2.36 -11.12
CA TYR A 68 -8.83 -3.52 -11.97
C TYR A 68 -7.70 -4.54 -11.91
N ARG A 69 -8.04 -5.83 -11.81
CA ARG A 69 -7.05 -6.92 -11.71
C ARG A 69 -6.14 -6.97 -12.95
N ASP A 70 -6.70 -6.69 -14.12
CA ASP A 70 -5.92 -6.67 -15.37
C ASP A 70 -4.95 -5.50 -15.44
N ALA A 71 -5.29 -4.36 -14.82
CA ALA A 71 -4.36 -3.24 -14.71
C ALA A 71 -3.15 -3.60 -13.83
N LEU A 72 -3.38 -4.30 -12.71
CA LEU A 72 -2.30 -4.76 -11.82
C LEU A 72 -1.34 -5.75 -12.51
N ARG A 73 -1.81 -6.48 -13.52
CA ARG A 73 -0.98 -7.41 -14.31
C ARG A 73 -0.13 -6.70 -15.37
N GLN A 74 -0.39 -5.43 -15.66
CA GLN A 74 0.38 -4.70 -16.66
C GLN A 74 1.84 -4.53 -16.21
N PRO A 75 2.81 -4.65 -17.12
CA PRO A 75 4.21 -4.40 -16.80
C PRO A 75 4.41 -3.03 -16.15
N GLY A 76 5.03 -3.01 -14.97
CA GLY A 76 5.32 -1.78 -14.22
C GLY A 76 4.16 -1.21 -13.40
N ALA A 77 2.95 -1.78 -13.49
CA ALA A 77 1.82 -1.37 -12.64
C ALA A 77 2.08 -1.70 -11.17
N VAL A 78 2.70 -2.85 -10.89
CA VAL A 78 3.14 -3.25 -9.56
C VAL A 78 4.66 -3.29 -9.55
N THR A 79 5.26 -2.43 -8.74
CA THR A 79 6.70 -2.46 -8.46
C THR A 79 6.91 -3.02 -7.06
N ARG A 80 7.38 -4.27 -7.01
CA ARG A 80 7.80 -4.93 -5.76
C ARG A 80 9.13 -4.33 -5.31
N THR A 81 9.05 -3.19 -4.65
CA THR A 81 10.23 -2.62 -4.00
C THR A 81 10.38 -3.33 -2.67
N PRO A 82 11.48 -4.05 -2.39
CA PRO A 82 11.81 -4.34 -1.01
C PRO A 82 11.86 -2.97 -0.33
N ALA A 83 10.92 -2.70 0.58
CA ALA A 83 10.99 -1.46 1.33
C ALA A 83 12.40 -1.42 1.94
N PRO A 84 13.11 -0.28 1.90
CA PRO A 84 14.15 -0.09 2.90
C PRO A 84 13.42 -0.15 4.23
N VAL A 85 13.40 -1.32 4.85
CA VAL A 85 12.98 -1.48 6.23
C VAL A 85 13.82 -0.47 6.99
N CYS A 86 13.14 0.49 7.62
CA CYS A 86 13.84 1.44 8.48
C CYS A 86 14.68 0.64 9.48
N ALA A 87 15.77 1.22 9.99
CA ALA A 87 16.72 0.50 10.84
C ALA A 87 16.01 -0.26 11.98
N TYR A 88 14.96 0.33 12.54
CA TYR A 88 14.07 -0.29 13.53
C TYR A 88 13.42 -1.61 13.06
N CYS A 89 12.78 -1.64 11.89
CA CYS A 89 12.17 -2.86 11.35
C CYS A 89 13.22 -3.90 10.94
N ARG A 90 14.39 -3.47 10.47
CA ARG A 90 15.50 -4.36 10.12
C ARG A 90 16.04 -5.11 11.34
N GLU A 91 16.23 -4.41 12.45
CA GLU A 91 16.70 -5.00 13.71
C GLU A 91 15.69 -6.02 14.26
N ARG A 92 14.39 -5.69 14.23
CA ARG A 92 13.33 -6.55 14.77
C ARG A 92 13.09 -7.82 13.95
N LEU A 93 13.25 -7.75 12.63
CA LEU A 93 13.24 -8.92 11.76
C LEU A 93 14.45 -9.83 12.00
N ALA A 94 15.64 -9.25 12.24
CA ALA A 94 16.84 -10.02 12.57
C ALA A 94 16.72 -10.75 13.91
N THR A 95 15.97 -10.19 14.88
CA THR A 95 15.72 -10.80 16.18
C THR A 95 14.49 -11.73 16.21
N GLY A 96 13.83 -11.98 15.07
CA GLY A 96 12.66 -12.86 14.99
C GLY A 96 11.43 -12.37 15.78
N SER A 97 11.34 -11.06 16.05
CA SER A 97 10.21 -10.49 16.78
C SER A 97 9.09 -10.09 15.82
N PRO A 98 7.81 -10.39 16.12
CA PRO A 98 6.71 -9.99 15.26
C PRO A 98 6.64 -8.46 15.16
N ILE A 99 6.47 -7.95 13.94
CA ILE A 99 6.15 -6.54 13.70
C ILE A 99 4.70 -6.34 14.13
N VAL A 100 4.48 -6.03 15.40
CA VAL A 100 3.16 -5.57 15.85
C VAL A 100 2.98 -4.16 15.28
N SER A 101 2.20 -4.07 14.20
CA SER A 101 1.63 -2.82 13.74
C SER A 101 0.56 -2.36 14.73
N SER A 102 0.98 -1.98 15.93
CA SER A 102 0.19 -1.11 16.78
C SER A 102 0.66 0.31 16.49
N ALA A 103 -0.30 1.20 16.23
CA ALA A 103 -0.13 2.65 16.14
C ALA A 103 0.95 3.16 17.12
N PRO A 104 1.69 4.24 16.79
CA PRO A 104 2.80 4.68 17.62
C PRO A 104 2.32 4.83 19.07
N PRO A 105 3.02 4.27 20.07
CA PRO A 105 2.71 4.57 21.46
C PRO A 105 2.82 6.09 21.59
N ARG A 106 1.76 6.74 22.07
CA ARG A 106 1.86 8.14 22.51
C ARG A 106 2.95 8.18 23.56
N ASP A 107 4.01 8.91 23.26
CA ASP A 107 5.07 9.20 24.19
C ASP A 107 4.48 10.02 25.36
N PRO A 108 4.43 9.50 26.60
CA PRO A 108 3.89 10.24 27.74
C PRO A 108 4.77 11.43 28.17
N THR A 109 5.93 11.62 27.52
CA THR A 109 6.87 12.72 27.81
C THR A 109 6.73 13.91 26.86
N LEU A 110 5.88 13.85 25.84
CA LEU A 110 5.57 15.01 24.99
C LEU A 110 4.45 15.84 25.62
N PRO A 111 4.66 17.15 25.93
CA PRO A 111 3.56 18.01 26.34
C PRO A 111 2.53 18.09 25.20
N GLY A 112 1.26 17.91 25.57
CA GLY A 112 0.15 18.02 24.62
C GLY A 112 0.10 19.40 23.96
N PRO A 113 -0.51 19.51 22.77
CA PRO A 113 -0.65 20.79 22.10
C PRO A 113 -1.45 21.76 22.98
N SER A 114 -0.91 22.97 23.14
CA SER A 114 -1.48 24.08 23.90
C SER A 114 -2.83 24.56 23.35
#